data_AF-A0A933BZR9-F1
#
_entry.id   AF-A0A933BZR9-F1
#
_cell.length_a   1.000
_cell.length_b   1.000
_cell.length_c   1.000
_cell.angle_alpha   90.00
_cell.angle_beta   90.00
_cell.angle_gamma   90.00
#
_symmetry.space_group_name_H-M   'P 1'
#
loop_
_entity.id
_entity.type
_entity.pdbx_description
1 polymer ?
#
loop_
_entity_poly.entity_id
_entity_poly.type
_entity_poly.pdbx_seq_one_letter_code
_entity_poly.pdbx_strand_id
1 'polypeptide(L)' 'MADYRETQYGTYRCPVCGHRDGAEVRGDEPHALVVCSYCETPLEVWARGPDSVRFSVQVAEGSAAR' A
#
# COMPACT_ATOMS: atom_id res chain seq x y z
N MET A 1 -16.05 -9.45 -21.24
CA MET A 1 -16.42 -9.08 -19.86
C MET A 1 -15.14 -8.58 -19.21
N ALA A 2 -14.99 -7.26 -19.07
CA ALA A 2 -13.84 -6.70 -18.36
C ALA A 2 -13.97 -7.12 -16.90
N ASP A 3 -12.98 -7.84 -16.37
CA ASP A 3 -12.82 -8.06 -14.93
C ASP A 3 -12.40 -6.71 -14.35
N TYR A 4 -13.36 -5.81 -14.12
CA TYR A 4 -13.15 -4.57 -13.40
C TYR A 4 -13.02 -4.90 -11.91
N ARG A 5 -12.00 -5.68 -11.55
CA ARG A 5 -11.45 -5.54 -10.21
C ARG A 5 -10.90 -4.13 -10.16
N GLU A 6 -11.70 -3.20 -9.64
CA GLU A 6 -11.39 -1.78 -9.55
C GLU A 6 -10.16 -1.63 -8.65
N THR A 7 -8.98 -1.75 -9.26
CA THR A 7 -7.70 -1.46 -8.62
C THR A 7 -7.67 0.04 -8.35
N GLN A 8 -7.57 0.40 -7.08
CA GLN A 8 -7.42 1.78 -6.67
C GLN A 8 -5.93 2.12 -6.67
N TYR A 9 -5.59 3.21 -7.37
CA TYR A 9 -4.25 3.78 -7.39
C TYR A 9 -4.18 4.90 -6.35
N GLY A 10 -3.19 4.81 -5.46
CA GLY A 10 -2.99 5.80 -4.42
C GLY A 10 -1.52 6.05 -4.14
N THR A 11 -1.27 7.03 -3.28
CA THR A 11 0.07 7.38 -2.81
C THR A 11 0.20 7.11 -1.32
N TYR A 12 1.37 6.70 -0.90
CA TYR A 12 1.71 6.49 0.51
C TYR A 12 3.04 7.18 0.84
N ARG A 13 3.30 7.38 2.13
CA ARG A 13 4.57 7.91 2.63
C ARG A 13 5.20 6.90 3.57
N CYS A 14 6.35 6.36 3.20
CA CYS A 14 7.07 5.41 4.05
C CYS A 14 7.32 6.02 5.45
N PRO A 15 6.87 5.37 6.53
CA PRO A 15 7.08 5.86 7.90
C PRO A 15 8.55 5.73 8.36
N VAL A 16 9.38 4.94 7.65
CA VAL A 16 10.78 4.70 7.98
C VAL A 16 11.70 5.76 7.36
N CYS A 17 11.70 5.90 6.03
CA CYS A 17 12.59 6.84 5.33
C CYS A 17 11.91 8.15 4.93
N GLY A 18 10.59 8.24 5.02
CA GLY A 18 9.81 9.42 4.62
C GLY A 18 9.58 9.56 3.11
N HIS A 19 10.09 8.64 2.29
CA HIS A 19 9.89 8.60 0.82
C HIS A 19 8.41 8.45 0.47
N ARG A 20 7.98 9.11 -0.61
CA ARG A 20 6.61 9.04 -1.11
C ARG A 20 6.59 8.21 -2.38
N ASP A 21 5.70 7.24 -2.43
CA ASP A 21 5.60 6.31 -3.56
C ASP A 21 4.14 5.98 -3.88
N GLY A 22 3.92 5.32 -5.01
CA GLY A 22 2.61 4.87 -5.47
C GLY A 22 2.34 3.43 -5.06
N ALA A 23 1.09 3.11 -4.75
CA ALA A 23 0.65 1.73 -4.53
C ALA A 23 -0.71 1.47 -5.18
N GLU A 24 -0.93 0.20 -5.46
CA GLU A 24 -2.17 -0.34 -6.02
C GLU A 24 -2.81 -1.24 -4.98
N VAL A 25 -4.07 -0.98 -4.63
CA VAL A 25 -4.88 -1.87 -3.78
C VAL A 25 -6.10 -2.34 -4.57
N ARG A 26 -6.60 -3.54 -4.27
CA ARG A 26 -7.79 -4.06 -4.94
C ARG A 26 -9.03 -3.47 -4.27
N GLY A 27 -10.08 -3.13 -5.03
CA GLY A 27 -11.32 -2.64 -4.45
C GLY A 27 -12.00 -3.63 -3.49
N ASP A 28 -11.90 -4.94 -3.79
CA ASP A 28 -12.42 -6.03 -2.96
C ASP A 28 -11.58 -6.27 -1.68
N GLU A 29 -10.27 -5.99 -1.77
CA GLU A 29 -9.32 -6.13 -0.67
C GLU A 29 -8.54 -4.81 -0.54
N PRO A 30 -9.08 -3.81 0.19
CA PRO A 30 -8.56 -2.44 0.21
C PRO A 30 -7.26 -2.31 1.02
N HIS A 31 -6.49 -3.39 1.15
CA HIS A 31 -5.17 -3.45 1.75
C HIS A 31 -4.21 -4.22 0.84
N ALA A 32 -2.95 -3.82 0.80
CA ALA A 32 -1.89 -4.49 0.05
C ALA A 32 -0.54 -4.40 0.77
N LEU A 33 0.30 -5.41 0.58
CA LEU A 33 1.70 -5.39 1.01
C LEU A 33 2.57 -4.88 -0.14
N VAL A 34 3.34 -3.82 0.12
CA VAL A 34 4.26 -3.21 -0.83
C VAL A 34 5.64 -3.07 -0.19
N VAL A 35 6.69 -3.05 -1.01
CA VAL A 35 8.06 -2.81 -0.54
C VAL A 35 8.44 -1.38 -0.91
N CYS A 36 8.99 -0.62 0.03
CA CYS A 36 9.45 0.73 -0.26
C CYS A 36 10.62 0.68 -1.25
N SER A 37 10.47 1.34 -2.41
CA SER A 37 11.49 1.44 -3.46
C SER A 37 12.81 2.07 -3.02
N TYR A 38 12.85 2.73 -1.85
CA TYR A 38 14.02 3.46 -1.35
C TYR A 38 14.77 2.73 -0.22
N CYS A 39 14.04 2.22 0.78
CA CYS A 39 14.63 1.59 1.96
C CYS A 39 14.29 0.10 2.10
N GLU A 40 13.64 -0.46 1.08
CA GLU A 40 13.27 -1.89 0.98
C GLU A 40 12.43 -2.40 2.17
N THR A 41 11.88 -1.48 2.96
CA THR A 41 11.05 -1.83 4.12
C THR A 41 9.72 -2.39 3.62
N PRO A 42 9.28 -3.54 4.14
CA PRO A 42 7.96 -4.07 3.85
C PRO A 42 6.91 -3.20 4.55
N LEU A 43 5.95 -2.71 3.77
CA LEU A 43 4.90 -1.80 4.20
C LEU A 43 3.55 -2.42 3.88
N GLU A 44 2.63 -2.25 4.80
CA GLU A 44 1.22 -2.53 4.56
C GLU A 44 0.52 -1.20 4.29
N VAL A 45 -0.18 -1.12 3.16
CA VAL A 45 -0.93 0.06 2.73
C VAL A 45 -2.41 -0.28 2.63
N TRP A 46 -3.28 0.67 2.98
CA TRP A 46 -4.72 0.50 2.81
C TRP A 46 -5.40 1.78 2.38
N ALA A 47 -6.37 1.63 1.48
CA ALA A 47 -7.24 2.73 1.06
C ALA A 47 -8.19 3.10 2.20
N ARG A 48 -8.40 4.40 2.40
CA ARG A 48 -9.37 4.91 3.38
C ARG A 48 -10.82 4.94 2.85
N GLY A 49 -11.01 4.65 1.57
CA GLY A 49 -12.30 4.68 0.89
C GLY A 49 -12.12 4.60 -0.63
N PRO A 50 -13.19 4.39 -1.39
CA PRO A 50 -13.18 4.02 -2.82
C PRO A 50 -12.54 5.04 -3.77
N ASP A 51 -12.46 6.31 -3.36
CA ASP A 51 -11.85 7.40 -4.14
C ASP A 51 -10.59 7.99 -3.44
N SER A 52 -10.03 7.27 -2.47
CA SER A 52 -8.92 7.81 -1.67
C SER A 52 -7.60 7.73 -2.41
N VAL A 53 -7.12 8.86 -2.92
CA VAL A 53 -5.77 8.99 -3.52
C VAL A 53 -4.62 8.89 -2.51
N ARG A 54 -4.92 8.92 -1.20
CA ARG A 54 -3.96 8.79 -0.10
C ARG A 54 -4.22 7.52 0.68
N PHE A 55 -3.26 6.62 0.67
CA PHE A 55 -3.32 5.41 1.45
C PHE A 55 -2.71 5.65 2.83
N SER A 56 -3.32 5.01 3.82
CA SER A 56 -2.66 4.83 5.10
C SER A 56 -1.56 3.78 4.93
N VAL A 57 -0.53 3.88 5.76
CA VAL A 57 0.63 2.99 5.67
C VAL A 57 1.17 2.72 7.06
N GLN A 58 1.54 1.47 7.28
CA GLN A 58 2.32 1.02 8.43
C GLN A 58 3.42 0.08 7.98
N VAL A 59 4.40 -0.15 8.86
CA VAL A 59 5.39 -1.22 8.62
C VAL A 59 4.67 -2.55 8.74
N ALA A 60 4.83 -3.42 7.75
CA ALA A 60 4.22 -4.74 7.82
C ALA A 60 4.93 -5.56 8.92
N GLU A 61 4.27 -5.75 10.06
CA GLU A 61 4.79 -6.54 11.18
C GLU A 61 4.62 -8.03 10.86
N GLY A 62 5.55 -8.59 10.09
CA GLY A 62 5.56 -10.01 9.72
C GLY A 62 6.57 -10.29 8.62
N SER A 63 7.87 -10.21 8.88
CA SER A 63 8.60 -11.43 9.23
C SER A 63 9.84 -11.07 10.08
N ALA A 64 9.62 -10.89 11.38
CA ALA A 64 10.65 -11.22 12.37
C ALA A 64 10.71 -12.75 12.50
N ALA A 65 11.02 -13.46 11.41
CA ALA A 65 11.47 -14.84 11.51
C ALA A 65 12.94 -14.76 11.94
N ARG A 66 13.13 -14.94 13.25
CA ARG A 66 14.43 -15.15 13.89
C ARG A 66 15.24 -16.24 13.21
#